data_AF-A0A9X1DKQ4-F1
#
_entry.id   AF-A0A9X1DKQ4-F1
#
_cell.length_a   1.000
_cell.length_b   1.000
_cell.length_c   1.000
_cell.angle_alpha   90.00
_cell.angle_beta   90.00
_cell.angle_gamma   90.00
#
_symmetry.space_group_name_H-M   'P 1'
#
loop_
_entity.id
_entity.type
_entity.pdbx_description
1 polymer ?
#
loop_
_entity_poly.entity_id
_entity_poly.type
_entity_poly.pdbx_seq_one_letter_code
_entity_poly.pdbx_strand_id
1 'polypeptide(L)'
;MENQKKIKKQKVSIGDVYAVKLPDGRYGALRIVNCDRNSYLLATTPYIGETIPMIENNVLSKTLLQNRFYFENAPAICWFDGKIPGIFFYIGNIQGTKKMRLSNYGGTWDETTGMEAFYEWRWINDRDNFEKEILEEERKIEQLMEEPQKPRKMMTDESFWYIISLLDWESVNDEDEVIEVAVRELEKMGVRNIKQFEEAMSYKLYLLDTKEHAKNIGEYSYSKNKDDYFSPDVFLYLRCEVIAKGEGFFNAVLEYPALMPKENTFEPLLSIATEAYERLTGKEFQYITGCDYETFSNVDGWK
;
A
#
# COMPACT_ATOMS: atom_id res chain seq x y z
N MET A 1 -39.21 14.27 4.21
CA MET A 1 -37.91 14.81 4.68
C MET A 1 -38.03 15.07 6.17
N GLU A 2 -37.77 14.06 6.99
CA GLU A 2 -37.84 14.18 8.45
C GLU A 2 -36.43 14.25 9.01
N ASN A 3 -36.19 15.30 9.80
CA ASN A 3 -34.95 15.63 10.48
C ASN A 3 -34.54 14.53 11.47
N GLN A 4 -33.80 13.51 11.01
CA GLN A 4 -32.97 12.73 11.91
C GLN A 4 -31.76 13.58 12.29
N LYS A 5 -31.83 14.21 13.48
CA LYS A 5 -30.68 14.90 14.10
C LYS A 5 -29.49 13.94 14.10
N LYS A 6 -28.40 14.32 13.45
CA LYS A 6 -27.11 13.61 13.58
C LYS A 6 -26.73 13.56 15.06
N ILE A 7 -26.86 12.39 15.67
CA ILE A 7 -26.39 12.16 17.03
C ILE A 7 -24.87 12.03 16.94
N LYS A 8 -24.14 13.09 17.33
CA LYS A 8 -22.68 13.02 17.47
C LYS A 8 -22.36 12.24 18.74
N LYS A 9 -21.81 11.03 18.59
CA LYS A 9 -21.31 10.24 19.72
C LYS A 9 -19.87 10.63 20.07
N GLN A 10 -19.59 10.82 21.36
CA GLN A 10 -18.27 11.26 21.84
C GLN A 10 -17.30 10.10 22.11
N LYS A 11 -17.80 8.88 22.36
CA LYS A 11 -16.98 7.68 22.61
C LYS A 11 -17.60 6.46 21.95
N VAL A 12 -16.82 5.75 21.14
CA VAL A 12 -17.22 4.50 20.47
C VAL A 12 -17.31 3.36 21.49
N SER A 13 -18.26 2.45 21.30
CA SER A 13 -18.52 1.31 22.19
C SER A 13 -18.89 0.07 21.37
N ILE A 14 -18.61 -1.11 21.92
CA ILE A 14 -19.08 -2.38 21.34
C ILE A 14 -20.62 -2.33 21.26
N GLY A 15 -21.15 -2.78 20.13
CA GLY A 15 -22.56 -2.75 19.77
C GLY A 15 -23.00 -1.48 19.06
N ASP A 16 -22.16 -0.45 18.94
CA ASP A 16 -22.52 0.75 18.18
C ASP A 16 -22.77 0.40 16.71
N VAL A 17 -23.82 0.97 16.15
CA VAL A 17 -24.20 0.78 14.76
C VAL A 17 -24.12 2.11 14.01
N TYR A 18 -23.50 2.05 12.84
CA TYR A 18 -23.40 3.17 11.91
C TYR A 18 -24.07 2.78 10.59
N ALA A 19 -24.93 3.66 10.08
CA ALA A 19 -25.43 3.55 8.71
C ALA A 19 -24.43 4.14 7.73
N VAL A 20 -24.33 3.52 6.56
CA VAL A 20 -23.41 3.89 5.47
C VAL A 20 -24.25 4.19 4.24
N LYS A 21 -23.99 5.29 3.54
CA LYS A 21 -24.65 5.59 2.27
C LYS A 21 -23.93 4.84 1.15
N LEU A 22 -24.67 4.06 0.36
CA LEU A 22 -24.16 3.24 -0.72
C LEU A 22 -24.12 4.04 -2.05
N PRO A 23 -23.30 3.61 -3.04
CA PRO A 23 -23.15 4.34 -4.30
C PRO A 23 -24.45 4.56 -5.08
N ASP A 24 -25.42 3.65 -4.97
CA ASP A 24 -26.72 3.73 -5.64
C ASP A 24 -27.78 4.54 -4.87
N GLY A 25 -27.38 5.18 -3.76
CA GLY A 25 -28.25 6.00 -2.93
C GLY A 25 -28.97 5.25 -1.81
N ARG A 26 -28.90 3.92 -1.76
CA ARG A 26 -29.40 3.11 -0.63
C ARG A 26 -28.48 3.24 0.59
N TYR A 27 -28.84 2.56 1.66
CA TYR A 27 -28.11 2.53 2.93
C TYR A 27 -27.76 1.11 3.33
N GLY A 28 -26.51 0.91 3.74
CA GLY A 28 -26.03 -0.25 4.49
C GLY A 28 -25.85 0.07 5.98
N ALA A 29 -25.39 -0.90 6.77
CA ALA A 29 -25.03 -0.66 8.16
C ALA A 29 -23.90 -1.56 8.67
N LEU A 30 -23.10 -1.02 9.58
CA LEU A 30 -21.94 -1.64 10.22
C LEU A 30 -22.12 -1.64 11.75
N ARG A 31 -21.68 -2.70 12.42
CA ARG A 31 -21.71 -2.82 13.88
C ARG A 31 -20.30 -2.98 14.46
N ILE A 32 -19.97 -2.18 15.48
CA ILE A 32 -18.71 -2.33 16.24
C ILE A 32 -18.79 -3.60 17.09
N VAL A 33 -17.91 -4.57 16.85
CA VAL A 33 -17.85 -5.84 17.60
C VAL A 33 -16.57 -5.98 18.43
N ASN A 34 -15.60 -5.09 18.26
CA ASN A 34 -14.44 -4.92 19.14
C ASN A 34 -13.85 -3.51 18.95
N CYS A 35 -13.07 -3.04 19.92
CA CYS A 35 -12.34 -1.79 19.86
C CYS A 35 -11.04 -1.95 20.66
N ASP A 36 -9.95 -1.44 20.09
CA ASP A 36 -8.68 -1.24 20.77
C ASP A 36 -8.08 0.11 20.35
N ARG A 37 -7.92 1.04 21.31
CA ARG A 37 -7.46 2.41 21.05
C ARG A 37 -8.25 3.10 19.91
N ASN A 38 -7.62 3.36 18.77
CA ASN A 38 -8.21 3.96 17.57
C ASN A 38 -8.44 2.93 16.45
N SER A 39 -8.48 1.64 16.80
CA SER A 39 -8.80 0.55 15.90
C SER A 39 -10.15 -0.06 16.30
N TYR A 40 -10.95 -0.43 15.30
CA TYR A 40 -12.31 -0.95 15.50
C TYR A 40 -12.56 -2.18 14.64
N LEU A 41 -13.02 -3.27 15.25
CA LEU A 41 -13.46 -4.46 14.53
C LEU A 41 -14.92 -4.28 14.14
N LEU A 42 -15.17 -4.23 12.85
CA LEU A 42 -16.48 -3.94 12.27
C LEU A 42 -17.09 -5.23 11.76
N ALA A 43 -18.36 -5.48 12.07
CA ALA A 43 -19.16 -6.50 11.40
C ALA A 43 -20.15 -5.81 10.47
N THR A 44 -20.05 -6.06 9.17
CA THR A 44 -21.02 -5.56 8.18
C THR A 44 -22.31 -6.34 8.33
N THR A 45 -23.43 -5.62 8.40
CA THR A 45 -24.76 -6.23 8.52
C THR A 45 -25.30 -6.54 7.12
N PRO A 46 -26.22 -7.50 6.97
CA PRO A 46 -26.89 -7.76 5.69
C PRO A 46 -27.88 -6.67 5.25
N TYR A 47 -27.99 -5.55 5.98
CA TYR A 47 -28.99 -4.53 5.70
C TYR A 47 -28.66 -3.77 4.42
N ILE A 48 -29.65 -3.67 3.53
CA ILE A 48 -29.68 -2.73 2.41
C ILE A 48 -31.10 -2.18 2.33
N GLY A 49 -31.25 -0.85 2.32
CA GLY A 49 -32.57 -0.23 2.19
C GLY A 49 -32.51 1.20 1.67
N GLU A 50 -33.62 1.70 1.15
CA GLU A 50 -33.72 3.08 0.63
C GLU A 50 -33.64 4.16 1.72
N THR A 51 -33.84 3.76 2.98
CA THR A 51 -33.79 4.63 4.16
C THR A 51 -32.76 4.15 5.16
N ILE A 52 -32.28 5.06 6.01
CA ILE A 52 -31.47 4.71 7.19
C ILE A 52 -32.28 3.75 8.08
N PRO A 53 -31.73 2.60 8.50
CA PRO A 53 -32.47 1.65 9.33
C PRO A 53 -32.71 2.19 10.73
N MET A 54 -33.85 1.81 11.31
CA MET A 54 -34.07 1.95 12.75
C MET A 54 -33.22 0.93 13.53
N ILE A 55 -32.74 1.31 14.73
CA ILE A 55 -31.84 0.47 15.53
C ILE A 55 -32.51 -0.85 15.98
N GLU A 56 -33.84 -0.89 16.06
CA GLU A 56 -34.64 -2.06 16.38
C GLU A 56 -34.70 -3.09 15.25
N ASN A 57 -34.21 -2.75 14.05
CA ASN A 57 -34.19 -3.69 12.92
C ASN A 57 -33.29 -4.89 13.25
N ASN A 58 -33.89 -6.07 13.32
CA ASN A 58 -33.21 -7.30 13.73
C ASN A 58 -32.06 -7.72 12.79
N VAL A 59 -32.07 -7.29 11.52
CA VAL A 59 -30.98 -7.54 10.57
C VAL A 59 -29.68 -6.89 11.05
N LEU A 60 -29.76 -5.77 11.77
CA LEU A 60 -28.60 -5.07 12.30
C LEU A 60 -27.84 -5.87 13.36
N SER A 61 -28.43 -6.94 13.93
CA SER A 61 -27.78 -7.85 14.87
C SER A 61 -27.06 -9.02 14.17
N LYS A 62 -27.30 -9.22 12.88
CA LYS A 62 -26.66 -10.26 12.07
C LYS A 62 -25.32 -9.76 11.53
N THR A 63 -24.50 -10.70 11.08
CA THR A 63 -23.29 -10.45 10.30
C THR A 63 -23.51 -10.99 8.91
N LEU A 64 -23.16 -10.21 7.89
CA LEU A 64 -23.20 -10.64 6.50
C LEU A 64 -22.23 -11.80 6.27
N LEU A 65 -22.69 -12.81 5.55
CA LEU A 65 -21.86 -13.88 5.01
C LEU A 65 -21.65 -13.60 3.53
N GLN A 66 -20.39 -13.63 3.10
CA GLN A 66 -19.96 -13.25 1.76
C GLN A 66 -19.77 -14.52 0.92
N ASN A 67 -20.29 -14.50 -0.30
CA ASN A 67 -20.15 -15.58 -1.28
C ASN A 67 -19.69 -15.08 -2.66
N ARG A 68 -19.46 -13.76 -2.82
CA ARG A 68 -18.87 -13.22 -4.05
C ARG A 68 -17.46 -13.75 -4.30
N PHE A 69 -17.05 -13.88 -5.56
CA PHE A 69 -15.71 -14.34 -5.94
C PHE A 69 -15.30 -15.63 -5.20
N TYR A 70 -14.20 -15.57 -4.46
CA TYR A 70 -13.63 -16.66 -3.67
C TYR A 70 -14.02 -16.60 -2.19
N PHE A 71 -14.95 -15.70 -1.81
CA PHE A 71 -15.47 -15.71 -0.45
C PHE A 71 -16.35 -16.97 -0.29
N GLU A 72 -15.96 -17.88 0.60
CA GLU A 72 -16.68 -19.13 0.86
C GLU A 72 -17.44 -19.04 2.18
N ASN A 73 -18.62 -18.42 2.16
CA ASN A 73 -19.44 -18.19 3.34
C ASN A 73 -18.69 -17.43 4.47
N ALA A 74 -17.75 -16.58 4.09
CA ALA A 74 -16.88 -15.87 5.02
C ALA A 74 -17.62 -14.69 5.67
N PRO A 75 -17.54 -14.52 7.00
CA PRO A 75 -18.19 -13.39 7.66
C PRO A 75 -17.51 -12.07 7.28
N ALA A 76 -18.29 -11.05 6.95
CA ALA A 76 -17.81 -9.70 6.68
C ALA A 76 -17.40 -9.00 7.98
N ILE A 77 -16.19 -9.31 8.47
CA ILE A 77 -15.63 -8.74 9.69
C ILE A 77 -14.16 -8.38 9.49
N CYS A 78 -13.80 -7.10 9.65
CA CYS A 78 -12.43 -6.60 9.52
C CYS A 78 -12.14 -5.47 10.53
N TRP A 79 -10.87 -5.35 10.92
CA TRP A 79 -10.34 -4.23 11.70
C TRP A 79 -10.12 -3.01 10.80
N PHE A 80 -10.47 -1.83 11.30
CA PHE A 80 -10.19 -0.55 10.64
C PHE A 80 -9.65 0.49 11.62
N ASP A 81 -8.59 1.16 11.19
CA ASP A 81 -7.83 2.12 11.98
C ASP A 81 -8.22 3.58 11.70
N GLY A 82 -8.10 4.41 12.71
CA GLY A 82 -8.24 5.86 12.60
C GLY A 82 -9.57 6.39 13.14
N LYS A 83 -9.89 7.64 12.76
CA LYS A 83 -11.11 8.31 13.23
C LYS A 83 -12.27 7.97 12.31
N ILE A 84 -13.41 7.60 12.90
CA ILE A 84 -14.65 7.35 12.15
C ILE A 84 -15.04 8.63 11.37
N PRO A 85 -15.08 8.59 10.03
CA PRO A 85 -15.43 9.75 9.21
C PRO A 85 -16.87 10.21 9.43
N GLY A 86 -17.14 11.50 9.26
CA GLY A 86 -18.47 12.09 9.46
C GLY A 86 -19.55 11.67 8.45
N ILE A 87 -19.17 10.85 7.45
CA ILE A 87 -20.07 10.21 6.47
C ILE A 87 -20.74 8.95 7.03
N PHE A 88 -20.24 8.39 8.13
CA PHE A 88 -20.86 7.28 8.85
C PHE A 88 -21.86 7.81 9.88
N PHE A 89 -23.13 7.45 9.74
CA PHE A 89 -24.20 7.99 10.58
C PHE A 89 -24.43 7.08 11.78
N TYR A 90 -24.11 7.53 12.99
CA TYR A 90 -24.46 6.78 14.20
C TYR A 90 -25.99 6.68 14.34
N ILE A 91 -26.51 5.46 14.45
CA ILE A 91 -27.96 5.20 14.55
C ILE A 91 -28.39 4.58 15.89
N GLY A 92 -27.45 4.08 16.68
CA GLY A 92 -27.75 3.53 18.00
C GLY A 92 -26.76 2.45 18.45
N ASN A 93 -27.10 1.72 19.50
CA ASN A 93 -26.28 0.64 20.05
C ASN A 93 -27.13 -0.61 20.29
N ILE A 94 -26.67 -1.76 19.79
CA ILE A 94 -27.27 -3.06 20.05
C ILE A 94 -26.70 -3.61 21.36
N GLN A 95 -27.50 -3.52 22.41
CA GLN A 95 -27.16 -4.02 23.73
C GLN A 95 -26.89 -5.52 23.70
N GLY A 96 -25.89 -5.96 24.47
CA GLY A 96 -25.50 -7.38 24.53
C GLY A 96 -24.71 -7.89 23.32
N THR A 97 -24.24 -7.01 22.43
CA THR A 97 -23.33 -7.39 21.35
C THR A 97 -22.09 -8.08 21.92
N LYS A 98 -21.85 -9.33 21.51
CA LYS A 98 -20.68 -10.11 21.96
C LYS A 98 -19.41 -9.56 21.34
N LYS A 99 -18.38 -9.38 22.19
CA LYS A 99 -17.03 -9.01 21.74
C LYS A 99 -16.45 -10.13 20.87
N MET A 100 -15.95 -9.80 19.68
CA MET A 100 -15.31 -10.76 18.76
C MET A 100 -13.79 -10.55 18.71
N ARG A 101 -13.04 -11.60 18.38
CA ARG A 101 -11.59 -11.56 18.18
C ARG A 101 -11.24 -12.23 16.86
N LEU A 102 -10.91 -11.43 15.87
CA LEU A 102 -10.43 -11.86 14.55
C LEU A 102 -9.20 -11.02 14.21
N SER A 103 -8.36 -11.52 13.32
CA SER A 103 -7.12 -10.86 12.88
C SER A 103 -7.24 -10.17 11.51
N ASN A 104 -8.37 -10.31 10.82
CA ASN A 104 -8.59 -9.69 9.52
C ASN A 104 -8.48 -8.16 9.63
N TYR A 105 -7.63 -7.56 8.81
CA TYR A 105 -7.38 -6.13 8.77
C TYR A 105 -7.82 -5.56 7.42
N GLY A 106 -8.59 -4.46 7.46
CA GLY A 106 -9.19 -3.80 6.30
C GLY A 106 -8.58 -2.43 5.98
N GLY A 107 -7.59 -1.97 6.74
CA GLY A 107 -6.93 -0.68 6.53
C GLY A 107 -7.47 0.43 7.42
N THR A 108 -7.53 1.65 6.88
CA THR A 108 -8.07 2.82 7.59
C THR A 108 -9.49 3.12 7.17
N TRP A 109 -10.26 3.83 8.01
CA TRP A 109 -11.61 4.24 7.62
C TRP A 109 -11.61 5.18 6.41
N ASP A 110 -12.38 4.82 5.39
CA ASP A 110 -12.54 5.57 4.16
C ASP A 110 -14.00 5.48 3.64
N GLU A 111 -14.23 5.89 2.39
CA GLU A 111 -15.54 5.81 1.74
C GLU A 111 -15.94 4.41 1.28
N THR A 112 -15.00 3.45 1.26
CA THR A 112 -15.24 2.06 0.85
C THR A 112 -15.53 1.14 2.04
N THR A 113 -15.26 1.61 3.25
CA THR A 113 -15.51 0.87 4.49
C THR A 113 -17.00 0.54 4.64
N GLY A 114 -17.33 -0.75 4.76
CA GLY A 114 -18.70 -1.23 4.93
C GLY A 114 -19.50 -1.49 3.65
N MET A 115 -18.84 -1.51 2.49
CA MET A 115 -19.47 -1.76 1.20
C MET A 115 -19.74 -3.25 0.92
N GLU A 116 -19.40 -4.18 1.83
CA GLU A 116 -19.51 -5.62 1.59
C GLU A 116 -20.94 -6.05 1.31
N ALA A 117 -21.94 -5.46 1.99
CA ALA A 117 -23.35 -5.73 1.73
C ALA A 117 -23.74 -5.32 0.31
N PHE A 118 -23.28 -4.15 -0.14
CA PHE A 118 -23.53 -3.67 -1.49
C PHE A 118 -22.88 -4.58 -2.54
N TYR A 119 -21.61 -4.96 -2.36
CA TYR A 119 -20.92 -5.85 -3.28
C TYR A 119 -21.56 -7.25 -3.34
N GLU A 120 -21.99 -7.80 -2.20
CA GLU A 120 -22.71 -9.08 -2.18
C GLU A 120 -24.07 -8.98 -2.88
N TRP A 121 -24.79 -7.87 -2.69
CA TRP A 121 -26.04 -7.64 -3.40
C TRP A 121 -25.82 -7.51 -4.90
N ARG A 122 -24.78 -6.78 -5.34
CA ARG A 122 -24.44 -6.65 -6.77
C ARG A 122 -24.08 -8.01 -7.36
N TRP A 123 -23.31 -8.81 -6.63
CA TRP A 123 -22.95 -10.16 -7.05
C TRP A 123 -24.17 -11.06 -7.32
N ILE A 124 -25.23 -10.90 -6.52
CA ILE A 124 -26.46 -11.70 -6.65
C ILE A 124 -27.43 -11.11 -7.70
N ASN A 125 -27.53 -9.78 -7.79
CA ASN A 125 -28.62 -9.11 -8.50
C ASN A 125 -28.17 -8.32 -9.75
N ASP A 126 -26.88 -8.03 -9.89
CA ASP A 126 -26.28 -7.16 -10.93
C ASP A 126 -24.93 -7.70 -11.41
N ARG A 127 -24.79 -9.04 -11.45
CA ARG A 127 -23.51 -9.72 -11.61
C ARG A 127 -22.77 -9.31 -12.88
N ASP A 128 -23.47 -9.35 -14.02
CA ASP A 128 -22.86 -9.09 -15.33
C ASP A 128 -22.31 -7.65 -15.44
N ASN A 129 -22.97 -6.65 -14.84
CA ASN A 129 -22.46 -5.28 -14.86
C ASN A 129 -21.33 -5.12 -13.85
N PHE A 130 -21.46 -5.72 -12.67
CA PHE A 130 -20.42 -5.64 -11.65
C PHE A 130 -19.11 -6.30 -12.13
N GLU A 131 -19.17 -7.47 -12.76
CA GLU A 131 -17.99 -8.13 -13.36
C GLU A 131 -17.38 -7.28 -14.50
N LYS A 132 -18.21 -6.66 -15.35
CA LYS A 132 -17.70 -5.75 -16.40
C LYS A 132 -16.97 -4.53 -15.85
N GLU A 133 -17.50 -3.93 -14.78
CA GLU A 133 -16.86 -2.78 -14.13
C GLU A 133 -15.50 -3.16 -13.53
N ILE A 134 -15.41 -4.34 -12.91
CA ILE A 134 -14.13 -4.85 -12.37
C ILE A 134 -13.13 -5.08 -13.50
N LEU A 135 -13.52 -5.77 -14.57
CA LEU A 135 -12.65 -6.02 -15.71
C LEU A 135 -12.17 -4.72 -16.39
N GLU A 136 -13.04 -3.72 -16.45
CA GLU A 136 -12.68 -2.41 -17.00
C GLU A 136 -11.72 -1.65 -16.07
N GLU A 137 -11.88 -1.76 -14.76
CA GLU A 137 -10.95 -1.18 -13.80
C GLU A 137 -9.59 -1.89 -13.81
N GLU A 138 -9.58 -3.23 -13.87
CA GLU A 138 -8.38 -4.04 -14.07
C GLU A 138 -7.64 -3.64 -15.35
N ARG A 139 -8.37 -3.50 -16.47
CA ARG A 139 -7.78 -3.04 -17.74
C ARG A 139 -7.17 -1.64 -17.62
N LYS A 140 -7.82 -0.71 -16.91
CA LYS A 140 -7.25 0.63 -16.70
C LYS A 140 -5.99 0.57 -15.86
N ILE A 141 -5.96 -0.27 -14.82
CA ILE A 141 -4.78 -0.48 -13.98
C ILE A 141 -3.65 -1.06 -14.85
N GLU A 142 -3.92 -2.10 -15.64
CA GLU A 142 -2.96 -2.66 -16.59
C GLU A 142 -2.43 -1.60 -17.57
N GLN A 143 -3.32 -0.79 -18.14
CA GLN A 143 -2.94 0.29 -19.04
C GLN A 143 -2.05 1.33 -18.35
N LEU A 144 -2.37 1.73 -17.11
CA LEU A 144 -1.55 2.64 -16.31
C LEU A 144 -0.18 2.03 -15.99
N MET A 145 -0.12 0.72 -15.76
CA MET A 145 1.13 -0.01 -15.55
C MET A 145 1.99 -0.09 -16.81
N GLU A 146 1.40 0.03 -18.01
CA GLU A 146 2.11 0.08 -19.29
C GLU A 146 2.65 1.47 -19.67
N GLU A 147 2.28 2.52 -18.94
CA GLU A 147 2.72 3.89 -19.22
C GLU A 147 4.13 4.16 -18.65
N PRO A 148 5.02 4.80 -19.42
CA PRO A 148 6.33 5.20 -18.91
C PRO A 148 6.19 6.15 -17.71
N GLN A 149 6.82 5.75 -16.61
CA GLN A 149 6.77 6.48 -15.36
C GLN A 149 7.72 7.68 -15.37
N LYS A 150 7.43 8.70 -14.56
CA LYS A 150 8.25 9.92 -14.49
C LYS A 150 8.48 10.33 -13.05
N PRO A 151 9.73 10.64 -12.65
CA PRO A 151 10.01 11.05 -11.29
C PRO A 151 9.32 12.36 -10.98
N ARG A 152 8.98 12.57 -9.70
CA ARG A 152 8.55 13.89 -9.23
C ARG A 152 9.79 14.74 -8.96
N LYS A 153 9.67 15.75 -8.10
CA LYS A 153 10.80 16.59 -7.74
C LYS A 153 11.84 15.76 -6.98
N MET A 154 12.97 15.52 -7.62
CA MET A 154 14.16 14.89 -7.03
C MET A 154 15.05 15.92 -6.31
N MET A 155 15.96 15.44 -5.47
CA MET A 155 17.11 16.24 -5.03
C MET A 155 18.14 16.37 -6.16
N THR A 156 19.14 17.24 -5.99
CA THR A 156 20.22 17.36 -6.98
C THR A 156 21.13 16.13 -6.91
N ASP A 157 21.76 15.78 -8.03
CA ASP A 157 22.72 14.68 -8.07
C ASP A 157 23.87 14.89 -7.09
N GLU A 158 24.37 16.12 -6.97
CA GLU A 158 25.42 16.49 -6.00
C GLU A 158 25.01 16.13 -4.55
N SER A 159 23.76 16.43 -4.17
CA SER A 159 23.26 16.13 -2.81
C SER A 159 23.01 14.64 -2.63
N PHE A 160 22.46 13.99 -3.66
CA PHE A 160 22.19 12.55 -3.65
C PHE A 160 23.47 11.77 -3.46
N TRP A 161 24.46 12.01 -4.32
CA TRP A 161 25.74 11.31 -4.26
C TRP A 161 26.56 11.66 -3.03
N TYR A 162 26.39 12.87 -2.47
CA TYR A 162 26.94 13.19 -1.15
C TYR A 162 26.40 12.23 -0.08
N ILE A 163 25.08 12.01 -0.03
CA ILE A 163 24.49 11.08 0.96
C ILE A 163 24.98 9.64 0.72
N ILE A 164 25.02 9.19 -0.54
CA ILE A 164 25.56 7.86 -0.88
C ILE A 164 27.05 7.73 -0.50
N SER A 165 27.83 8.80 -0.57
CA SER A 165 29.24 8.77 -0.17
C SER A 165 29.47 8.57 1.34
N LEU A 166 28.41 8.68 2.15
CA LEU A 166 28.46 8.47 3.60
C LEU A 166 28.27 7.00 4.00
N LEU A 167 28.04 6.09 3.04
CA LEU A 167 27.95 4.65 3.33
C LEU A 167 29.29 4.15 3.90
N ASP A 168 29.24 3.60 5.12
CA ASP A 168 30.41 3.18 5.88
C ASP A 168 30.69 1.68 5.72
N TRP A 169 31.37 1.33 4.64
CA TRP A 169 31.76 -0.05 4.33
C TRP A 169 32.83 -0.63 5.28
N GLU A 170 33.40 0.17 6.20
CA GLU A 170 34.33 -0.31 7.21
C GLU A 170 33.61 -0.88 8.45
N SER A 171 32.27 -0.72 8.55
CA SER A 171 31.49 -1.35 9.62
C SER A 171 31.38 -2.86 9.40
N VAL A 172 31.97 -3.63 10.33
CA VAL A 172 32.34 -5.04 10.08
C VAL A 172 31.24 -6.05 10.44
N ASN A 173 30.10 -5.61 10.99
CA ASN A 173 29.18 -6.53 11.69
C ASN A 173 27.77 -6.64 11.12
N ASP A 174 27.28 -5.66 10.33
CA ASP A 174 25.93 -5.68 9.73
C ASP A 174 25.83 -4.70 8.53
N GLU A 175 25.14 -5.08 7.46
CA GLU A 175 24.88 -4.17 6.33
C GLU A 175 23.98 -2.98 6.74
N ASP A 176 23.15 -3.15 7.77
CA ASP A 176 22.33 -2.07 8.33
C ASP A 176 23.19 -0.99 9.03
N GLU A 177 24.39 -1.33 9.51
CA GLU A 177 25.31 -0.34 10.07
C GLU A 177 25.95 0.55 8.98
N VAL A 178 26.07 0.03 7.75
CA VAL A 178 26.68 0.75 6.61
C VAL A 178 25.88 2.01 6.27
N ILE A 179 24.55 1.98 6.41
CA ILE A 179 23.68 3.11 6.03
C ILE A 179 23.51 4.16 7.14
N GLU A 180 23.92 3.88 8.38
CA GLU A 180 23.56 4.68 9.56
C GLU A 180 23.98 6.15 9.44
N VAL A 181 25.17 6.42 8.89
CA VAL A 181 25.66 7.79 8.71
C VAL A 181 24.85 8.54 7.65
N ALA A 182 24.50 7.87 6.56
CA ALA A 182 23.64 8.43 5.51
C ALA A 182 22.23 8.72 6.03
N VAL A 183 21.64 7.79 6.81
CA VAL A 183 20.32 7.95 7.46
C VAL A 183 20.31 9.18 8.38
N ARG A 184 21.30 9.31 9.27
CA ARG A 184 21.40 10.46 10.19
C ARG A 184 21.58 11.78 9.46
N GLU A 185 22.31 11.79 8.36
CA GLU A 185 22.49 13.02 7.59
C GLU A 185 21.20 13.41 6.89
N LEU A 186 20.52 12.46 6.23
CA LEU A 186 19.25 12.70 5.57
C LEU A 186 18.14 13.11 6.55
N GLU A 187 18.11 12.55 7.75
CA GLU A 187 17.21 12.93 8.85
C GLU A 187 17.30 14.44 9.15
N LYS A 188 18.53 14.98 9.28
CA LYS A 188 18.77 16.41 9.55
C LYS A 188 18.33 17.31 8.40
N MET A 189 18.35 16.81 7.16
CA MET A 189 17.93 17.56 5.98
C MET A 189 16.41 17.77 5.92
N GLY A 190 15.63 17.00 6.70
CA GLY A 190 14.20 17.19 6.90
C GLY A 190 13.30 16.51 5.86
N VAL A 191 12.00 16.41 6.18
CA VAL A 191 10.98 15.64 5.43
C VAL A 191 10.97 15.91 3.91
N ARG A 192 11.15 17.17 3.51
CA ARG A 192 11.19 17.53 2.09
C ARG A 192 12.36 16.85 1.37
N ASN A 193 13.55 16.89 1.97
CA ASN A 193 14.74 16.32 1.37
C ASN A 193 14.71 14.78 1.43
N ILE A 194 14.15 14.19 2.48
CA ILE A 194 13.91 12.74 2.56
C ILE A 194 13.08 12.25 1.36
N LYS A 195 11.95 12.89 1.07
CA LYS A 195 11.12 12.55 -0.10
C LYS A 195 11.85 12.77 -1.43
N GLN A 196 12.67 13.80 -1.51
CA GLN A 196 13.44 14.12 -2.72
C GLN A 196 14.62 13.17 -2.95
N PHE A 197 15.22 12.64 -1.87
CA PHE A 197 16.19 11.57 -1.90
C PHE A 197 15.54 10.28 -2.41
N GLU A 198 14.39 9.90 -1.85
CA GLU A 198 13.62 8.74 -2.29
C GLU A 198 13.30 8.82 -3.79
N GLU A 199 12.75 9.94 -4.28
CA GLU A 199 12.53 10.14 -5.72
C GLU A 199 13.80 9.98 -6.57
N ALA A 200 14.95 10.46 -6.08
CA ALA A 200 16.23 10.36 -6.81
C ALA A 200 16.77 8.93 -6.82
N MET A 201 16.65 8.22 -5.70
CA MET A 201 17.05 6.82 -5.55
C MET A 201 16.19 5.93 -6.46
N SER A 202 14.86 6.01 -6.32
CA SER A 202 13.94 5.15 -7.08
C SER A 202 14.08 5.40 -8.59
N TYR A 203 14.28 6.65 -9.02
CA TYR A 203 14.52 6.94 -10.42
C TYR A 203 15.83 6.35 -10.95
N LYS A 204 16.91 6.37 -10.17
CA LYS A 204 18.19 5.74 -10.57
C LYS A 204 18.06 4.22 -10.65
N LEU A 205 17.33 3.59 -9.72
CA LEU A 205 17.03 2.16 -9.79
C LEU A 205 16.15 1.83 -11.01
N TYR A 206 15.14 2.65 -11.30
CA TYR A 206 14.28 2.56 -12.48
C TYR A 206 15.07 2.65 -13.79
N LEU A 207 16.08 3.52 -13.87
CA LEU A 207 16.94 3.63 -15.05
C LEU A 207 17.76 2.36 -15.32
N LEU A 208 18.14 1.64 -14.27
CA LEU A 208 18.84 0.35 -14.38
C LEU A 208 17.87 -0.83 -14.60
N ASP A 209 16.57 -0.64 -14.37
CA ASP A 209 15.54 -1.65 -14.59
C ASP A 209 15.31 -1.91 -16.08
N THR A 210 16.19 -2.70 -16.70
CA THR A 210 16.08 -3.01 -18.12
C THR A 210 16.42 -4.46 -18.37
N LYS A 211 15.86 -4.99 -19.44
CA LYS A 211 16.12 -6.34 -19.93
C LYS A 211 17.61 -6.60 -20.16
N GLU A 212 18.35 -5.61 -20.67
CA GLU A 212 19.79 -5.77 -20.96
C GLU A 212 20.62 -5.83 -19.68
N HIS A 213 20.30 -5.02 -18.66
CA HIS A 213 20.94 -5.13 -17.35
C HIS A 213 20.59 -6.45 -16.66
N ALA A 214 19.33 -6.87 -16.73
CA ALA A 214 18.86 -8.13 -16.14
C ALA A 214 19.49 -9.38 -16.77
N LYS A 215 19.90 -9.34 -18.04
CA LYS A 215 20.66 -10.43 -18.69
C LYS A 215 22.11 -10.56 -18.19
N ASN A 216 22.57 -9.58 -17.43
CA ASN A 216 23.95 -9.44 -17.02
C ASN A 216 24.08 -9.54 -15.49
N ILE A 217 23.36 -10.42 -14.80
CA ILE A 217 23.48 -10.59 -13.34
C ILE A 217 24.03 -11.94 -12.89
N GLY A 218 24.56 -12.74 -13.80
CA GLY A 218 25.17 -14.03 -13.47
C GLY A 218 24.13 -15.15 -13.41
N GLU A 219 24.13 -15.94 -12.34
CA GLU A 219 23.32 -17.16 -12.19
C GLU A 219 21.82 -16.91 -12.38
N TYR A 220 21.32 -15.77 -11.89
CA TYR A 220 19.91 -15.39 -11.95
C TYR A 220 19.58 -14.50 -13.14
N SER A 221 20.39 -14.50 -14.20
CA SER A 221 20.18 -13.61 -15.35
C SER A 221 18.85 -13.87 -16.04
N TYR A 222 18.21 -12.78 -16.46
CA TYR A 222 17.00 -12.85 -17.25
C TYR A 222 17.24 -13.62 -18.56
N SER A 223 16.45 -14.67 -18.76
CA SER A 223 16.47 -15.51 -19.94
C SER A 223 15.05 -15.68 -20.47
N LYS A 224 14.92 -15.90 -21.79
CA LYS A 224 13.64 -16.25 -22.41
C LYS A 224 13.29 -17.74 -22.19
N ASN A 225 14.25 -18.53 -21.72
CA ASN A 225 14.01 -19.93 -21.41
C ASN A 225 13.20 -20.03 -20.11
N LYS A 226 12.08 -20.77 -20.16
CA LYS A 226 11.19 -20.91 -19.00
C LYS A 226 11.77 -21.78 -17.88
N ASP A 227 12.82 -22.55 -18.20
CA ASP A 227 13.52 -23.38 -17.23
C ASP A 227 14.60 -22.60 -16.45
N ASP A 228 14.96 -21.39 -16.91
CA ASP A 228 15.93 -20.54 -16.23
C ASP A 228 15.21 -19.65 -15.21
N TYR A 229 15.69 -19.64 -13.97
CA TYR A 229 15.10 -18.85 -12.90
C TYR A 229 15.67 -17.43 -12.88
N PHE A 230 14.82 -16.43 -13.09
CA PHE A 230 15.11 -15.02 -12.88
C PHE A 230 14.47 -14.57 -11.56
N SER A 231 15.26 -13.97 -10.66
CA SER A 231 14.76 -13.40 -9.41
C SER A 231 14.65 -11.87 -9.54
N PRO A 232 13.43 -11.31 -9.52
CA PRO A 232 13.21 -9.87 -9.53
C PRO A 232 13.88 -9.15 -8.35
N ASP A 233 13.84 -9.76 -7.17
CA ASP A 233 14.41 -9.21 -5.93
C ASP A 233 15.93 -9.15 -5.99
N VAL A 234 16.60 -10.24 -6.41
CA VAL A 234 18.06 -10.24 -6.60
C VAL A 234 18.47 -9.18 -7.61
N PHE A 235 17.73 -9.02 -8.72
CA PHE A 235 18.02 -7.96 -9.68
C PHE A 235 17.88 -6.55 -9.07
N LEU A 236 16.85 -6.30 -8.26
CA LEU A 236 16.69 -5.05 -7.52
C LEU A 236 17.89 -4.80 -6.59
N TYR A 237 18.28 -5.78 -5.77
CA TYR A 237 19.37 -5.59 -4.81
C TYR A 237 20.75 -5.44 -5.47
N LEU A 238 20.95 -6.02 -6.66
CA LEU A 238 22.14 -5.76 -7.48
C LEU A 238 22.14 -4.35 -8.07
N ARG A 239 20.98 -3.79 -8.42
CA ARG A 239 20.86 -2.38 -8.82
C ARG A 239 21.14 -1.44 -7.64
N CYS A 240 20.75 -1.82 -6.42
CA CYS A 240 21.12 -1.08 -5.21
C CYS A 240 22.64 -1.05 -5.01
N GLU A 241 23.33 -2.18 -5.17
CA GLU A 241 24.79 -2.25 -5.12
C GLU A 241 25.46 -1.31 -6.14
N VAL A 242 24.90 -1.19 -7.35
CA VAL A 242 25.41 -0.27 -8.38
C VAL A 242 25.37 1.18 -7.89
N ILE A 243 24.27 1.60 -7.26
CA ILE A 243 24.14 2.95 -6.70
C ILE A 243 25.08 3.12 -5.50
N ALA A 244 25.17 2.11 -4.62
CA ALA A 244 25.98 2.16 -3.41
C ALA A 244 27.49 2.33 -3.69
N LYS A 245 27.97 1.83 -4.84
CA LYS A 245 29.33 2.06 -5.36
C LYS A 245 29.59 3.48 -5.88
N GLY A 246 28.55 4.31 -5.94
CA GLY A 246 28.63 5.74 -6.24
C GLY A 246 28.49 6.11 -7.72
N GLU A 247 28.51 7.43 -7.96
CA GLU A 247 28.15 8.05 -9.23
C GLU A 247 28.91 7.50 -10.45
N GLY A 248 30.23 7.36 -10.32
CA GLY A 248 31.08 6.90 -11.43
C GLY A 248 30.73 5.47 -11.87
N PHE A 249 30.48 4.57 -10.91
CA PHE A 249 30.11 3.19 -11.21
C PHE A 249 28.68 3.10 -11.76
N PHE A 250 27.74 3.85 -11.17
CA PHE A 250 26.38 3.97 -11.68
C PHE A 250 26.34 4.38 -13.15
N ASN A 251 27.04 5.47 -13.52
CA ASN A 251 27.06 5.95 -14.89
C ASN A 251 27.70 4.93 -15.85
N ALA A 252 28.77 4.25 -15.42
CA ALA A 252 29.42 3.22 -16.21
C ALA A 252 28.50 2.01 -16.46
N VAL A 253 27.78 1.53 -15.43
CA VAL A 253 26.85 0.41 -15.58
C VAL A 253 25.67 0.80 -16.47
N LEU A 254 25.12 2.01 -16.28
CA LEU A 254 24.01 2.53 -17.08
C LEU A 254 24.34 2.53 -18.59
N GLU A 255 25.58 2.86 -18.95
CA GLU A 255 26.06 2.80 -20.34
C GLU A 255 26.45 1.38 -20.78
N TYR A 256 27.00 0.57 -19.86
CA TYR A 256 27.54 -0.75 -20.14
C TYR A 256 26.92 -1.83 -19.21
N PRO A 257 25.77 -2.42 -19.58
CA PRO A 257 25.07 -3.42 -18.77
C PRO A 257 25.90 -4.63 -18.34
N ALA A 258 26.94 -4.97 -19.11
CA ALA A 258 27.87 -6.06 -18.79
C ALA A 258 28.59 -5.87 -17.43
N LEU A 259 28.72 -4.61 -16.97
CA LEU A 259 29.33 -4.23 -15.70
C LEU A 259 28.42 -4.45 -14.48
N MET A 260 27.16 -4.88 -14.68
CA MET A 260 26.27 -5.25 -13.58
C MET A 260 26.95 -6.24 -12.61
N PRO A 261 26.83 -6.02 -11.28
CA PRO A 261 27.28 -6.96 -10.27
C PRO A 261 26.65 -8.35 -10.48
N LYS A 262 27.39 -9.41 -10.10
CA LYS A 262 26.94 -10.80 -10.27
C LYS A 262 26.71 -11.54 -8.95
N GLU A 263 27.23 -11.00 -7.85
CA GLU A 263 27.25 -11.69 -6.55
C GLU A 263 26.87 -10.74 -5.41
N ASN A 264 27.50 -9.56 -5.32
CA ASN A 264 27.24 -8.62 -4.23
C ASN A 264 25.93 -7.85 -4.43
N THR A 265 25.03 -7.97 -3.47
CA THR A 265 23.77 -7.21 -3.36
C THR A 265 23.88 -6.17 -2.24
N PHE A 266 23.01 -5.14 -2.24
CA PHE A 266 22.95 -4.18 -1.15
C PHE A 266 21.52 -3.68 -0.92
N GLU A 267 20.66 -4.55 -0.37
CA GLU A 267 19.26 -4.21 -0.03
C GLU A 267 19.09 -3.00 0.90
N PRO A 268 19.93 -2.77 1.95
CA PRO A 268 19.69 -1.71 2.93
C PRO A 268 19.60 -0.29 2.35
N LEU A 269 20.10 -0.06 1.12
CA LEU A 269 19.92 1.19 0.40
C LEU A 269 18.44 1.65 0.40
N LEU A 270 17.52 0.70 0.23
CA LEU A 270 16.07 0.96 0.15
C LEU A 270 15.48 1.48 1.47
N SER A 271 16.16 1.28 2.60
CA SER A 271 15.69 1.66 3.93
C SER A 271 16.06 3.10 4.32
N ILE A 272 17.00 3.75 3.61
CA ILE A 272 17.59 5.03 4.02
C ILE A 272 16.52 6.12 4.24
N ALA A 273 15.59 6.31 3.29
CA ALA A 273 14.56 7.33 3.38
C ALA A 273 13.52 7.00 4.46
N THR A 274 13.10 5.73 4.52
CA THR A 274 12.12 5.23 5.50
C THR A 274 12.63 5.45 6.92
N GLU A 275 13.86 5.02 7.22
CA GLU A 275 14.45 5.18 8.54
C GLU A 275 14.63 6.64 8.93
N ALA A 276 15.15 7.47 8.01
CA ALA A 276 15.31 8.90 8.26
C ALA A 276 13.96 9.59 8.56
N TYR A 277 12.89 9.20 7.86
CA TYR A 277 11.55 9.75 8.10
C TYR A 277 10.96 9.30 9.42
N GLU A 278 11.08 8.01 9.74
CA GLU A 278 10.54 7.44 10.98
C GLU A 278 11.25 8.01 12.20
N ARG A 279 12.58 8.15 12.17
CA ARG A 279 13.37 8.79 13.23
C ARG A 279 12.96 10.26 13.42
N LEU A 280 12.82 11.01 12.32
CA LEU A 280 12.46 12.43 12.36
C LEU A 280 11.03 12.68 12.86
N THR A 281 10.07 11.82 12.49
CA THR A 281 8.63 12.11 12.65
C THR A 281 7.89 11.21 13.62
N GLY A 282 8.46 10.04 13.96
CA GLY A 282 7.81 8.98 14.72
C GLY A 282 6.62 8.34 13.99
N LYS A 283 6.57 8.43 12.66
CA LYS A 283 5.48 7.92 11.82
C LYS A 283 6.04 7.11 10.66
N GLU A 284 5.30 6.10 10.24
CA GLU A 284 5.56 5.31 9.03
C GLU A 284 5.69 6.19 7.78
N PHE A 285 6.66 5.87 6.93
CA PHE A 285 6.93 6.60 5.70
C PHE A 285 6.00 6.19 4.55
N GLN A 286 4.80 6.78 4.54
CA GLN A 286 3.83 6.56 3.46
C GLN A 286 4.07 7.54 2.30
N TYR A 287 5.07 7.27 1.48
CA TYR A 287 5.41 8.07 0.29
C TYR A 287 5.54 7.21 -0.96
N ILE A 288 4.73 7.51 -1.98
CA ILE A 288 4.80 6.86 -3.29
C ILE A 288 5.53 7.78 -4.26
N THR A 289 6.60 7.28 -4.88
CA THR A 289 7.43 8.01 -5.85
C THR A 289 6.78 8.15 -7.21
N GLY A 290 7.38 8.98 -8.08
CA GLY A 290 6.96 9.07 -9.48
C GLY A 290 7.40 7.88 -10.35
N CYS A 291 8.48 7.21 -9.96
CA CYS A 291 8.98 5.97 -10.56
C CYS A 291 9.11 4.90 -9.48
N ASP A 292 8.54 3.73 -9.72
CA ASP A 292 8.69 2.54 -8.93
C ASP A 292 10.06 1.90 -9.22
N TYR A 293 10.79 1.56 -8.16
CA TYR A 293 12.10 0.91 -8.28
C TYR A 293 11.98 -0.60 -8.51
N GLU A 294 10.80 -1.18 -8.27
CA GLU A 294 10.55 -2.60 -8.43
C GLU A 294 10.86 -3.06 -9.85
N THR A 295 11.36 -4.29 -9.95
CA THR A 295 11.73 -4.88 -11.25
C THR A 295 10.49 -4.97 -12.17
N PHE A 296 10.68 -4.66 -13.45
CA PHE A 296 9.65 -4.52 -14.50
C PHE A 296 8.88 -3.19 -14.51
N SER A 297 9.15 -2.26 -13.59
CA SER A 297 8.50 -0.95 -13.56
C SER A 297 8.89 -0.05 -14.74
N ASN A 298 10.12 -0.17 -15.25
CA ASN A 298 10.54 0.55 -16.44
C ASN A 298 10.12 -0.20 -17.70
N VAL A 299 8.83 -0.05 -18.02
CA VAL A 299 8.19 -0.69 -19.17
C VAL A 299 8.94 -0.50 -20.49
N ASP A 300 9.57 0.65 -20.70
CA ASP A 300 10.37 0.91 -21.91
C ASP A 300 11.71 0.15 -21.89
N GLY A 301 12.33 0.01 -20.71
CA GLY A 301 13.54 -0.79 -20.50
C GLY A 301 13.36 -2.29 -20.73
N TRP A 302 12.12 -2.79 -20.71
CA TRP A 302 11.79 -4.21 -20.84
C TRP A 302 11.25 -4.66 -22.19
N LYS A 303 10.89 -3.70 -23.06
CA LYS A 303 10.51 -3.95 -24.47
C LYS A 303 11.71 -4.54 -25.23
#